data_AF-A0A3D2W203-F1
#
_entry.id   AF-A0A3D2W203-F1
#
_cell.length_a   1.000
_cell.length_b   1.000
_cell.length_c   1.000
_cell.angle_alpha   90.00
_cell.angle_beta   90.00
_cell.angle_gamma   90.00
#
_symmetry.space_group_name_H-M   'P 1'
#
loop_
_entity.id
_entity.type
_entity.pdbx_description
1 polymer ?
#
loop_
_entity_poly.entity_id
_entity_poly.type
_entity_poly.pdbx_seq_one_letter_code
_entity_poly.pdbx_strand_id
1 'polypeptide(L)'
;MGPPLAAAEKKEDVVTGQFVPLADDYLVSPQIGPEDIAAAKALGVTLIINNRPDGEEFGQPKGAEIEAAAKAASLAYVAIPVRGMAIGP
;
A
#
# COMPACT_ATOMS: atom_id res chain seq x y z
N MET A 1 -39.65 -24.08 -0.22
CA MET A 1 -39.30 -22.68 -0.44
C MET A 1 -38.43 -22.24 0.73
N GLY A 2 -37.12 -22.50 0.65
CA GLY A 2 -36.17 -21.95 1.62
C GLY A 2 -36.01 -20.45 1.39
N PRO A 3 -35.59 -19.69 2.40
CA PRO A 3 -35.27 -18.27 2.23
C PRO A 3 -34.20 -18.09 1.14
N PRO A 4 -34.17 -16.96 0.41
CA PRO A 4 -33.15 -16.70 -0.58
C PRO A 4 -31.77 -16.73 0.08
N LEU A 5 -30.81 -17.35 -0.61
CA LEU A 5 -29.40 -17.33 -0.27
C LEU A 5 -28.95 -15.88 -0.16
N ALA A 6 -28.74 -15.41 1.08
CA ALA A 6 -28.02 -14.17 1.30
C ALA A 6 -26.69 -14.28 0.56
N ALA A 7 -26.38 -13.28 -0.27
CA ALA A 7 -25.06 -13.16 -0.87
C ALA A 7 -24.04 -13.22 0.27
N ALA A 8 -23.16 -14.22 0.23
CA ALA A 8 -22.11 -14.36 1.22
C ALA A 8 -21.26 -13.08 1.18
N GLU A 9 -21.35 -12.28 2.24
CA GLU A 9 -20.40 -11.21 2.49
C GLU A 9 -19.01 -11.85 2.54
N LYS A 10 -18.14 -11.48 1.59
CA LYS A 10 -16.75 -11.90 1.65
C LYS A 10 -16.16 -11.22 2.88
N LYS A 11 -15.96 -11.99 3.95
CA LYS A 11 -15.04 -11.61 5.03
C LYS A 11 -13.68 -11.41 4.37
N GLU A 12 -13.30 -10.17 4.12
CA GLU A 12 -11.90 -9.82 3.91
C GLU A 12 -11.14 -10.36 5.11
N ASP A 13 -10.19 -11.25 4.86
CA ASP A 13 -9.33 -11.78 5.91
C ASP A 13 -8.70 -10.59 6.65
N VAL A 14 -9.05 -10.45 7.92
CA VAL A 14 -8.65 -9.41 8.88
C VAL A 14 -7.12 -9.27 9.04
N VAL A 15 -6.34 -10.11 8.36
CA VAL A 15 -4.93 -10.36 8.69
C VAL A 15 -3.96 -9.39 8.01
N THR A 16 -4.29 -8.69 6.91
CA THR A 16 -3.33 -7.78 6.23
C THR A 16 -3.86 -6.41 5.74
N GLY A 17 -5.15 -6.10 5.89
CA GLY A 17 -5.71 -4.83 5.42
C GLY A 17 -5.50 -4.62 3.90
N GLN A 18 -5.05 -3.42 3.49
CA GLN A 18 -4.77 -3.08 2.08
C GLN A 18 -3.46 -3.69 1.52
N PHE A 19 -2.65 -4.33 2.37
CA PHE A 19 -1.41 -4.97 1.96
C PHE A 19 -1.67 -6.40 1.47
N VAL A 20 -1.26 -6.68 0.24
CA VAL A 20 -1.41 -7.98 -0.42
C VAL A 20 -0.03 -8.65 -0.50
N PRO A 21 0.17 -9.85 0.09
CA PRO A 21 1.41 -10.58 -0.07
C PRO A 21 1.52 -11.15 -1.50
N LEU A 22 2.68 -11.00 -2.13
CA LEU A 22 3.03 -11.67 -3.39
C LEU A 22 4.10 -12.75 -3.22
N ALA A 23 4.88 -12.66 -2.14
CA ALA A 23 5.86 -13.66 -1.70
C ALA A 23 5.99 -13.57 -0.16
N ASP A 24 6.74 -14.49 0.44
CA ASP A 24 6.89 -14.59 1.90
C ASP A 24 7.41 -13.29 2.56
N ASP A 25 8.25 -12.53 1.85
CA ASP A 25 8.88 -11.29 2.32
C ASP A 25 8.50 -10.06 1.49
N TYR A 26 7.48 -10.18 0.64
CA TYR A 26 7.12 -9.14 -0.32
C TYR A 26 5.62 -8.85 -0.32
N LEU A 27 5.27 -7.63 0.07
CA LEU A 27 3.91 -7.12 0.04
C LEU A 27 3.79 -5.99 -0.98
N VAL A 28 2.61 -5.88 -1.58
CA VAL A 28 2.21 -4.73 -2.38
C VAL A 28 0.97 -4.08 -1.80
N SER A 29 0.76 -2.81 -2.11
CA SER A 29 -0.40 -2.04 -1.67
C SER A 29 -0.80 -1.06 -2.76
N PRO A 30 -2.07 -0.63 -2.82
CA PRO A 30 -2.44 0.67 -3.38
C PRO A 30 -1.69 1.82 -2.68
N GLN A 31 -2.00 3.07 -3.06
CA GLN A 31 -1.44 4.26 -2.40
C GLN A 31 -1.65 4.20 -0.88
N ILE A 32 -0.54 4.21 -0.13
CA ILE A 32 -0.54 4.32 1.34
C ILE A 32 -0.43 5.77 1.80
N GLY A 33 -0.90 6.05 3.01
CA GLY A 33 -0.68 7.31 3.73
C GLY A 33 0.23 7.14 4.96
N PRO A 34 0.58 8.24 5.65
CA PRO A 34 1.29 8.20 6.93
C PRO A 34 0.61 7.33 8.00
N GLU A 35 -0.72 7.23 7.97
CA GLU A 35 -1.53 6.42 8.88
C GLU A 35 -1.30 4.91 8.75
N ASP A 36 -0.86 4.44 7.57
CA ASP A 36 -0.69 3.01 7.29
C ASP A 36 0.65 2.46 7.80
N ILE A 37 1.60 3.34 8.17
CA ILE A 37 2.96 2.96 8.55
C ILE A 37 2.98 2.03 9.78
N ALA A 38 2.08 2.27 10.74
CA ALA A 38 1.98 1.43 11.92
C ALA A 38 1.51 0.01 11.57
N ALA A 39 0.57 -0.11 10.63
CA ALA A 39 0.09 -1.39 10.14
C ALA A 39 1.18 -2.12 9.35
N ALA A 40 1.89 -1.42 8.45
CA ALA A 40 3.02 -1.99 7.71
C ALA A 40 4.09 -2.56 8.68
N LYS A 41 4.44 -1.82 9.73
CA LYS A 41 5.39 -2.29 10.75
C LYS A 41 4.89 -3.51 11.51
N ALA A 42 3.59 -3.55 11.87
CA ALA A 42 2.99 -4.70 12.56
C ALA A 42 3.01 -5.97 11.70
N LEU A 43 2.99 -5.83 10.37
CA LEU A 43 3.16 -6.91 9.40
C LEU A 43 4.62 -7.33 9.19
N GLY A 44 5.58 -6.69 9.87
CA GLY A 44 7.00 -7.00 9.77
C GLY A 44 7.72 -6.33 8.61
N VAL A 45 7.10 -5.35 7.94
CA VAL A 45 7.77 -4.55 6.90
C VAL A 45 8.97 -3.83 7.51
N THR A 46 10.10 -3.84 6.80
CA THR A 46 11.33 -3.12 7.18
C THR A 46 11.71 -2.03 6.18
N LEU A 47 11.26 -2.15 4.94
CA LEU A 47 11.53 -1.24 3.83
C LEU A 47 10.24 -0.97 3.05
N ILE A 48 9.97 0.31 2.80
CA ILE A 48 8.94 0.77 1.87
C ILE A 48 9.60 1.24 0.58
N ILE A 49 9.12 0.74 -0.56
CA ILE A 49 9.53 1.19 -1.89
C ILE A 49 8.36 1.95 -2.51
N ASN A 50 8.52 3.27 -2.69
CA ASN A 50 7.52 4.09 -3.37
C ASN A 50 7.85 4.20 -4.86
N ASN A 51 7.07 3.51 -5.69
CA ASN A 51 7.20 3.55 -7.13
C ASN A 51 6.37 4.67 -7.79
N ARG A 52 5.57 5.43 -7.02
CA ARG A 52 4.70 6.48 -7.54
C ARG A 52 5.40 7.83 -7.55
N PRO A 53 5.47 8.54 -8.70
CA PRO A 53 5.94 9.92 -8.74
C PRO A 53 5.02 10.86 -7.95
N ASP A 54 5.62 11.88 -7.32
CA ASP A 54 4.84 12.97 -6.73
C ASP A 54 4.08 13.77 -7.80
N GLY A 55 2.84 14.15 -7.50
CA GLY A 55 2.00 14.97 -8.38
C GLY A 55 1.36 14.23 -9.57
N GLU A 56 1.27 12.91 -9.52
CA GLU A 56 0.55 12.09 -10.49
C GLU A 56 -0.97 12.34 -10.45
N GLU A 57 -1.54 12.59 -9.26
CA GLU A 57 -2.96 12.84 -9.05
C GLU A 57 -3.23 13.97 -8.05
N PHE A 58 -4.34 14.68 -8.23
CA PHE A 58 -4.78 15.71 -7.30
C PHE A 58 -5.14 15.10 -5.94
N GLY A 59 -4.53 15.63 -4.88
CA GLY A 59 -4.80 15.17 -3.51
C GLY A 59 -4.02 13.92 -3.10
N GLN A 60 -3.09 13.42 -3.92
CA GLN A 60 -2.22 12.33 -3.47
C GLN A 60 -1.38 12.75 -2.24
N PRO A 61 -1.13 11.83 -1.29
CA PRO A 61 -0.15 12.06 -0.23
C PRO A 61 1.22 12.36 -0.83
N LYS A 62 1.98 13.29 -0.23
CA LYS A 62 3.36 13.53 -0.68
C LYS A 62 4.26 12.39 -0.22
N GLY A 63 5.16 11.95 -1.10
CA GLY A 63 6.15 10.94 -0.74
C GLY A 63 6.94 11.30 0.52
N ALA A 64 7.28 12.58 0.69
CA ALA A 64 8.00 13.09 1.87
C ALA A 64 7.22 12.93 3.19
N GLU A 65 5.89 12.98 3.18
CA GLU A 65 5.07 12.79 4.39
C GLU A 65 5.09 11.32 4.82
N ILE A 66 5.00 10.41 3.85
CA ILE A 66 5.10 8.96 4.08
C ILE A 66 6.51 8.60 4.54
N GLU A 67 7.55 9.16 3.91
CA GLU A 67 8.95 8.95 4.28
C GLU A 67 9.22 9.38 5.73
N ALA A 68 8.72 10.56 6.14
CA ALA A 68 8.88 11.05 7.50
C ALA A 68 8.23 10.11 8.53
N ALA A 69 7.02 9.64 8.24
CA ALA A 69 6.31 8.68 9.10
C ALA A 69 7.04 7.32 9.17
N ALA A 70 7.51 6.81 8.02
CA ALA A 70 8.30 5.58 7.95
C ALA A 70 9.56 5.68 8.82
N LYS A 71 10.34 6.77 8.67
CA LYS A 71 11.55 7.00 9.48
C LYS A 71 11.24 7.10 10.97
N ALA A 72 10.16 7.80 11.35
CA ALA A 72 9.73 7.88 12.74
C ALA A 72 9.36 6.50 13.33
N ALA A 73 8.86 5.59 12.50
CA ALA A 73 8.58 4.21 12.86
C ALA A 73 9.80 3.26 12.75
N SER A 74 10.99 3.78 12.42
CA SER A 74 12.22 3.00 12.15
C SER A 74 12.12 2.08 10.93
N LEU A 75 11.31 2.43 9.94
CA LEU A 75 11.27 1.77 8.63
C LEU A 75 12.16 2.51 7.63
N ALA A 76 12.86 1.76 6.79
CA ALA A 76 13.53 2.33 5.63
C ALA A 76 12.49 2.76 4.57
N TYR A 77 12.82 3.78 3.79
CA TYR A 77 11.99 4.28 2.70
C TYR A 77 12.88 4.63 1.52
N VAL A 78 12.50 4.18 0.33
CA VAL A 78 13.17 4.51 -0.92
C VAL A 78 12.12 4.87 -1.96
N ALA A 79 12.28 6.02 -2.62
CA ALA A 79 11.47 6.39 -3.77
C ALA A 79 12.19 6.01 -5.06
N ILE A 80 11.54 5.18 -5.89
CA ILE A 80 12.00 4.78 -7.22
C ILE A 80 10.85 5.07 -8.20
N PRO A 81 10.55 6.36 -8.48
CA PRO A 81 9.35 6.72 -9.23
C PRO A 81 9.41 6.15 -10.65
N VAL A 82 8.41 5.35 -11.00
CA VAL A 82 8.23 4.77 -12.33
C VAL A 82 7.10 5.52 -13.00
N ARG A 83 7.34 6.00 -14.23
CA ARG A 83 6.27 6.45 -15.12
C ARG A 83 5.98 5.34 -16.12
N GLY A 84 4.71 5.16 -16.48
CA GLY A 84 4.36 4.32 -17.61
C GLY A 84 5.14 4.75 -18.85
N MET A 85 5.57 3.79 -19.66
CA MET A 85 6.16 4.12 -20.95
C MET A 85 5.12 4.88 -21.78
N ALA A 86 5.52 5.99 -22.38
CA ALA A 86 4.77 6.52 -23.51
C ALA A 86 4.75 5.41 -24.56
N ILE A 87 3.58 4.82 -24.80
CA ILE A 87 3.37 4.05 -26.02
C ILE A 87 3.37 5.11 -27.11
N GLY A 88 4.54 5.34 -27.70
CA GLY A 88 4.67 6.17 -28.90
C GLY A 88 3.92 5.52 -30.07
N PRO A 89 3.62 6.30 -31.12
CA PRO A 89 2.93 5.78 -32.30
C PRO A 89 3.64 4.58 -32.94
#